data_AF-A0A927RHD1-F1
#
_entry.id   AF-A0A927RHD1-F1
#
_cell.length_a   1.000
_cell.length_b   1.000
_cell.length_c   1.000
_cell.angle_alpha   90.00
_cell.angle_beta   90.00
_cell.angle_gamma   90.00
#
_symmetry.space_group_name_H-M   'P 1'
#
loop_
_entity.id
_entity.type
_entity.pdbx_description
1 polymer ?
#
loop_
_entity_poly.entity_id
_entity_poly.type
_entity_poly.pdbx_seq_one_letter_code
_entity_poly.pdbx_strand_id
1 'polypeptide(L)'
;ELLENAYVDKVKGKIPEDICVMLITRYTDEKKTLTADIETLNESLAKSNQVVADVDEFIAKIKRYLNVNELTRAMSVELIERVIIGATPKDKNTPRKIQIVYKVDLV
;
A
#
# COMPACT_ATOMS: atom_id res chain seq x y z
N GLU A 1 7.09 33.96 -2.01
CA GLU A 1 7.41 34.82 -3.17
C GLU A 1 6.20 35.32 -3.97
N LEU A 2 5.47 34.51 -4.77
CA LEU A 2 4.35 35.05 -5.59
C LEU A 2 3.20 35.66 -4.76
N LEU A 3 2.84 35.04 -3.64
CA LEU A 3 1.82 35.53 -2.70
C LEU A 3 2.24 36.82 -1.99
N GLU A 4 3.50 36.92 -1.58
CA GLU A 4 4.05 38.12 -0.94
C GLU A 4 4.11 39.29 -1.92
N ASN A 5 4.51 39.03 -3.17
CA ASN A 5 4.52 40.06 -4.22
C ASN A 5 3.10 40.53 -4.56
N ALA A 6 2.12 39.63 -4.67
CA ALA A 6 0.72 39.98 -4.90
C ALA A 6 0.11 40.79 -3.73
N TYR A 7 0.48 40.47 -2.49
CA TYR A 7 0.07 41.25 -1.31
C TYR A 7 0.73 42.64 -1.28
N VAL A 8 2.03 42.73 -1.57
CA VAL A 8 2.76 44.01 -1.65
C VAL A 8 2.20 44.90 -2.77
N ASP A 9 1.81 44.33 -3.90
CA ASP A 9 1.20 45.07 -5.01
C ASP A 9 -0.27 45.47 -4.75
N LYS A 10 -1.01 44.71 -3.91
CA LYS A 10 -2.30 45.13 -3.35
C LYS A 10 -2.13 46.35 -2.44
N VAL A 11 -1.14 46.33 -1.52
CA VAL A 11 -0.86 47.45 -0.60
C VAL A 11 -0.38 48.70 -1.36
N LYS A 12 0.26 48.52 -2.52
CA LYS A 12 0.65 49.61 -3.44
C LYS A 12 -0.48 50.12 -4.35
N GLY A 13 -1.69 49.58 -4.24
CA GLY A 13 -2.88 50.05 -4.97
C GLY A 13 -2.90 49.74 -6.47
N LYS A 14 -2.01 48.86 -6.95
CA LYS A 14 -1.93 48.49 -8.38
C LYS A 14 -2.86 47.35 -8.78
N ILE A 15 -3.39 46.61 -7.81
CA ILE A 15 -4.26 45.45 -8.02
C ILE A 15 -5.50 45.61 -7.15
N PRO A 16 -6.71 45.53 -7.73
CA PRO A 16 -7.94 45.60 -6.97
C PRO A 16 -8.12 44.35 -6.08
N GLU A 17 -8.85 44.53 -4.97
CA GLU A 17 -8.90 43.57 -3.85
C GLU A 17 -9.50 42.22 -4.25
N ASP A 18 -10.46 42.24 -5.16
CA ASP A 18 -11.12 41.09 -5.77
C ASP A 18 -10.15 40.14 -6.49
N ILE A 19 -9.22 40.69 -7.29
CA ILE A 19 -8.20 39.93 -8.01
C ILE A 19 -7.21 39.28 -7.04
N CYS A 20 -6.82 39.99 -5.98
CA CYS A 20 -5.89 39.49 -4.97
C CYS A 20 -6.47 38.30 -4.20
N VAL A 21 -7.72 38.43 -3.73
CA VAL A 21 -8.43 37.34 -3.03
C VAL A 21 -8.62 36.14 -3.94
N MET A 22 -9.01 36.34 -5.20
CA MET A 22 -9.18 35.26 -6.17
C MET A 22 -7.89 34.47 -6.40
N LEU A 23 -6.74 35.16 -6.54
CA LEU A 23 -5.44 34.52 -6.73
C LEU A 23 -4.99 33.73 -5.49
N ILE A 24 -5.20 34.29 -4.29
CA ILE A 24 -4.88 33.61 -3.02
C ILE A 24 -5.70 32.34 -2.88
N THR A 25 -7.01 32.41 -3.11
CA THR A 25 -7.92 31.26 -3.00
C THR A 25 -7.53 30.17 -3.99
N ARG A 26 -7.34 30.53 -5.27
CA ARG A 26 -6.98 29.56 -6.31
C ARG A 26 -5.64 28.87 -6.02
N TYR A 27 -4.65 29.64 -5.56
CA TYR A 27 -3.35 29.08 -5.18
C TYR A 27 -3.45 28.17 -3.94
N THR A 28 -4.26 28.54 -2.95
CA THR A 28 -4.46 27.74 -1.74
C THR A 28 -5.16 26.42 -2.08
N ASP A 29 -6.17 26.44 -2.94
CA ASP A 29 -6.87 25.25 -3.40
C ASP A 29 -5.95 24.33 -4.22
N GLU A 30 -5.14 24.90 -5.12
CA GLU A 30 -4.16 24.15 -5.91
C GLU A 30 -3.12 23.50 -5.00
N LYS A 31 -2.58 24.25 -4.03
CA LYS A 31 -1.64 23.71 -3.04
C LYS A 31 -2.25 22.59 -2.20
N LYS A 32 -3.52 22.74 -1.80
CA LYS A 32 -4.25 21.72 -1.02
C LYS A 32 -4.45 20.44 -1.83
N THR A 33 -4.83 20.58 -3.10
CA THR A 33 -4.99 19.44 -4.03
C THR A 33 -3.67 18.72 -4.22
N LEU A 34 -2.60 19.47 -4.49
CA LEU A 34 -1.26 18.91 -4.68
C LEU A 34 -0.74 18.20 -3.42
N THR A 35 -1.03 18.73 -2.24
CA THR A 35 -0.66 18.09 -0.97
C THR A 35 -1.40 16.77 -0.78
N ALA A 36 -2.70 16.73 -1.07
CA ALA A 36 -3.50 15.50 -0.99
C ALA A 36 -3.03 14.43 -2.00
N ASP A 37 -2.64 14.85 -3.21
CA ASP A 37 -2.08 13.94 -4.22
C ASP A 37 -0.74 13.36 -3.78
N ILE A 38 0.12 14.18 -3.17
CA ILE A 38 1.40 13.72 -2.59
C ILE A 38 1.18 12.72 -1.46
N GLU A 39 0.21 12.97 -0.56
CA GLU A 39 -0.14 12.04 0.51
C GLU A 39 -0.62 10.70 -0.06
N THR A 40 -1.52 10.73 -1.05
CA THR A 40 -2.04 9.54 -1.73
C THR A 40 -0.93 8.74 -2.43
N LEU A 41 -0.02 9.43 -3.12
CA LEU A 41 1.14 8.81 -3.78
C LEU A 41 2.09 8.18 -2.77
N ASN A 42 2.37 8.85 -1.65
CA ASN A 42 3.21 8.33 -0.58
C ASN A 42 2.56 7.11 0.09
N GLU A 43 1.25 7.10 0.31
CA GLU A 43 0.55 5.93 0.83
C GLU A 43 0.64 4.74 -0.12
N SER A 44 0.51 4.98 -1.43
CA SER A 44 0.66 3.94 -2.46
C SER A 44 2.09 3.38 -2.49
N LEU A 45 3.10 4.25 -2.41
CA LEU A 45 4.51 3.85 -2.31
C LEU A 45 4.81 3.09 -1.02
N ALA A 46 4.29 3.53 0.12
CA ALA A 46 4.45 2.86 1.40
C ALA A 46 3.84 1.45 1.35
N LYS A 47 2.64 1.31 0.77
CA LYS A 47 2.00 0.00 0.54
C LYS A 47 2.86 -0.89 -0.35
N SER A 48 3.38 -0.37 -1.46
CA SER A 48 4.23 -1.12 -2.39
C SER A 48 5.55 -1.57 -1.75
N ASN A 49 6.23 -0.68 -1.03
CA ASN A 49 7.49 -0.99 -0.34
C ASN A 49 7.29 -2.01 0.79
N GLN A 50 6.17 -1.93 1.51
CA GLN A 50 5.83 -2.91 2.53
C GLN A 50 5.63 -4.31 1.94
N VAL A 51 5.01 -4.41 0.77
CA VAL A 51 4.80 -5.70 0.07
C VAL A 51 6.13 -6.30 -0.37
N VAL A 52 7.05 -5.52 -0.96
CA VAL A 52 8.35 -6.03 -1.41
C VAL A 52 9.22 -6.51 -0.24
N ALA A 53 9.26 -5.75 0.85
CA ALA A 53 10.01 -6.12 2.05
C ALA A 53 9.48 -7.41 2.70
N ASP A 54 8.16 -7.62 2.70
CA ASP A 54 7.51 -8.81 3.26
C ASP A 54 7.84 -10.06 2.42
N VAL A 55 7.93 -9.94 1.09
CA VAL A 55 8.31 -11.04 0.19
C VAL A 55 9.74 -11.51 0.44
N ASP A 56 10.70 -10.60 0.55
CA ASP A 56 12.11 -10.95 0.81
C ASP A 56 12.31 -11.61 2.18
N GLU A 57 11.61 -11.11 3.20
CA GLU A 57 11.61 -11.71 4.54
C GLU A 57 11.00 -13.12 4.52
N PHE A 58 9.91 -13.30 3.78
CA PHE A 58 9.24 -14.58 3.61
C PHE A 58 10.12 -15.62 2.88
N ILE A 59 10.81 -15.21 1.82
CA ILE A 59 11.75 -16.07 1.09
C ILE A 59 12.92 -16.48 2.01
N ALA A 60 13.44 -15.56 2.82
CA ALA A 60 14.49 -15.88 3.79
C ALA A 60 14.01 -16.88 4.85
N LYS A 61 12.77 -16.73 5.34
CA LYS A 61 12.13 -17.68 6.25
C LYS A 61 11.94 -19.06 5.61
N ILE A 62 11.40 -19.13 4.40
CA ILE A 62 11.25 -20.40 3.67
C ILE A 62 12.61 -21.06 3.42
N LYS A 63 13.63 -20.31 3.02
CA LYS A 63 15.00 -20.85 2.83
C LYS A 63 15.57 -21.45 4.12
N ARG A 64 15.27 -20.87 5.27
CA ARG A 64 15.66 -21.42 6.57
C ARG A 64 14.90 -22.71 6.92
N TYR A 65 13.67 -22.84 6.43
CA TYR A 65 12.79 -23.98 6.68
C TYR A 65 12.81 -25.06 5.58
N LEU A 66 13.48 -24.81 4.45
CA LEU A 66 13.56 -25.72 3.29
C LEU A 66 14.25 -27.06 3.60
N ASN A 67 15.06 -27.11 4.66
CA ASN A 67 15.74 -28.34 5.11
C ASN A 67 15.03 -29.03 6.29
N VAL A 68 13.81 -28.63 6.63
CA VAL A 68 13.06 -29.22 7.75
C VAL A 68 12.11 -30.29 7.21
N ASN A 69 12.28 -31.52 7.69
CA ASN A 69 11.47 -32.67 7.24
C ASN A 69 10.01 -32.62 7.75
N GLU A 70 9.71 -31.77 8.74
CA GLU A 70 8.39 -31.68 9.37
C GLU A 70 7.89 -30.23 9.48
N LEU A 71 6.63 -30.02 9.11
CA LEU A 71 5.97 -28.72 9.22
C LEU A 71 5.57 -28.46 10.69
N THR A 72 6.25 -27.53 11.35
CA THR A 72 5.90 -27.12 12.71
C THR A 72 4.68 -26.20 12.70
N ARG A 73 3.81 -26.27 13.73
CA ARG A 73 2.62 -25.40 13.87
C ARG A 73 2.93 -23.91 13.69
N ALA A 74 4.05 -23.44 14.24
CA ALA A 74 4.50 -22.07 14.09
C ALA A 74 4.74 -21.70 12.61
N MET A 75 5.39 -22.58 11.85
CA MET A 75 5.63 -22.40 10.42
C MET A 75 4.34 -22.39 9.62
N SER A 76 3.37 -23.26 9.96
CA SER A 76 2.06 -23.28 9.29
C SER A 76 1.33 -21.95 9.45
N VAL A 77 1.30 -21.39 10.66
CA VAL A 77 0.64 -20.11 10.94
C VAL A 77 1.36 -18.95 10.26
N GLU A 78 2.68 -19.02 10.15
CA GLU A 78 3.48 -17.97 9.54
C GLU A 78 3.37 -17.98 8.02
N LEU A 79 3.44 -19.17 7.38
CA LEU A 79 3.54 -19.32 5.93
C LEU A 79 2.20 -19.41 5.20
N ILE A 80 1.20 -20.02 5.83
CA ILE A 80 -0.07 -20.36 5.17
C ILE A 80 -1.09 -19.26 5.46
N GLU A 81 -1.69 -18.71 4.41
CA GLU A 81 -2.80 -17.76 4.54
C GLU A 81 -4.09 -18.51 4.85
N ARG A 82 -4.38 -19.55 4.06
CA ARG A 82 -5.56 -20.39 4.24
C ARG A 82 -5.36 -21.79 3.69
N VAL A 83 -6.12 -22.73 4.22
CA VAL A 83 -6.21 -24.10 3.71
C VAL A 83 -7.62 -24.34 3.21
N ILE A 84 -7.76 -24.63 1.92
CA ILE A 84 -9.02 -24.95 1.27
C ILE A 84 -9.15 -26.46 1.22
N ILE A 85 -10.16 -26.97 1.91
CA ILE A 85 -10.44 -28.39 1.98
C ILE A 85 -11.59 -28.70 1.02
N GLY A 86 -11.32 -29.52 0.00
CA GLY A 86 -12.32 -29.96 -0.97
C GLY A 86 -13.45 -30.79 -0.36
N ALA A 87 -14.49 -31.01 -1.18
CA ALA A 87 -15.64 -31.81 -0.78
C ALA A 87 -15.23 -33.19 -0.26
N THR A 88 -15.98 -33.69 0.73
CA THR A 88 -15.76 -35.04 1.27
C THR A 88 -16.01 -36.06 0.15
N PRO A 89 -15.01 -36.89 -0.20
CA PRO A 89 -15.21 -37.90 -1.22
C PRO A 89 -16.27 -38.91 -0.75
N LYS A 90 -17.10 -39.39 -1.68
CA LYS A 90 -18.14 -40.39 -1.39
C LYS A 90 -17.54 -41.76 -1.08
N ASP A 91 -16.39 -42.06 -1.68
CA ASP A 91 -15.66 -43.30 -1.49
C ASP A 91 -14.43 -43.08 -0.60
N LYS A 92 -14.19 -44.02 0.33
CA LYS A 92 -13.01 -43.99 1.21
C LYS A 92 -11.67 -44.11 0.46
N ASN A 93 -11.71 -44.54 -0.80
CA ASN A 93 -10.52 -44.76 -1.62
C ASN A 93 -10.16 -43.55 -2.50
N THR A 94 -10.99 -42.50 -2.52
CA THR A 94 -10.73 -41.32 -3.33
C THR A 94 -9.94 -40.30 -2.51
N PRO A 95 -8.80 -39.79 -3.02
CA PRO A 95 -8.03 -38.78 -2.32
C PRO A 95 -8.83 -37.48 -2.21
N ARG A 96 -8.80 -36.87 -1.02
CA ARG A 96 -9.43 -35.56 -0.81
C ARG A 96 -8.52 -34.46 -1.33
N LYS A 97 -9.05 -33.57 -2.16
CA LYS A 97 -8.30 -32.41 -2.65
C LYS A 97 -8.11 -31.41 -1.50
N ILE A 98 -6.86 -31.08 -1.20
CA ILE A 98 -6.49 -30.03 -0.25
C ILE A 98 -5.63 -29.03 -1.01
N GLN A 99 -5.98 -27.75 -0.93
CA GLN A 99 -5.23 -26.67 -1.54
C GLN A 99 -4.73 -25.74 -0.44
N ILE A 100 -3.42 -25.53 -0.41
CA ILE A 100 -2.75 -24.64 0.55
C ILE A 100 -2.45 -23.34 -0.20
N VAL A 101 -2.90 -22.22 0.36
CA VAL A 101 -2.65 -20.88 -0.16
C VAL A 101 -1.65 -20.23 0.79
N TYR A 102 -0.49 -19.83 0.27
CA TYR A 102 0.57 -19.16 1.03
C TYR A 102 0.33 -17.65 1.07
N LYS A 103 0.86 -16.98 2.10
CA LYS A 103 0.69 -15.52 2.28
C LYS A 103 1.48 -14.66 1.29
N VAL A 104 2.27 -15.27 0.42
CA VAL A 104 3.05 -14.56 -0.59
C VAL A 104 2.59 -14.98 -1.97
N ASP A 105 2.30 -13.98 -2.79
CA ASP A 105 2.15 -14.12 -4.23
C ASP A 105 3.51 -14.42 -4.85
N LEU A 106 3.84 -15.70 -4.94
CA LEU A 106 4.95 -16.18 -5.76
C LEU A 106 4.53 -16.07 -7.24
N VAL A 107 4.60 -14.85 -7.80
CA VAL A 107 4.46 -14.61 -9.26
C VAL A 107 5.82 -14.73 -9.93
#